data_AF-A0A1Y2CNU8-F1
#
_entry.id   AF-A0A1Y2CNU8-F1
#
_cell.length_a   1.000
_cell.length_b   1.000
_cell.length_c   1.000
_cell.angle_alpha   90.00
_cell.angle_beta   90.00
_cell.angle_gamma   90.00
#
_symmetry.space_group_name_H-M   'P 1'
#
loop_
_entity.id
_entity.type
_entity.pdbx_description
1 polymer ?
#
loop_
_entity_poly.entity_id
_entity_poly.type
_entity_poly.pdbx_seq_one_letter_code
_entity_poly.pdbx_strand_id
1 'polypeptide(L)'
;MSDCPLLYFYGTLMHPHVLFTVLFGESKIAHPRSFEHAAVLCKHHTRYPIHNIPYPAMIPDESAASAGVLGMVTSVHELAAQIGLSVDTIVQRLDRFEGSEYRRILVNVELAVGRDGYGAADGYGATSLVSETVWKKYAGEKDAVQAWAYEWIGGSGDDVLVKGKGDWDYDNFVKNKLSTYI
;
A
#
# COMPACT_ATOMS: atom_id res chain seq x y z
N MET A 1 2.38 1.92 25.82
CA MET A 1 3.02 1.99 24.49
C MET A 1 1.92 2.34 23.52
N SER A 2 1.84 3.60 23.11
CA SER A 2 0.85 4.05 22.13
C SER A 2 1.06 3.25 20.85
N ASP A 3 0.00 2.64 20.31
CA ASP A 3 0.05 1.91 19.05
C ASP A 3 0.71 2.81 18.00
N CYS A 4 1.84 2.37 17.45
CA CYS A 4 2.50 3.09 16.37
C CYS A 4 1.59 2.99 15.14
N PRO A 5 1.01 4.09 14.64
CA PRO A 5 0.16 4.02 13.47
C PRO A 5 0.98 3.50 12.29
N LEU A 6 0.51 2.40 11.71
CA LEU A 6 1.06 1.80 10.51
C LEU A 6 0.23 2.24 9.30
N LEU A 7 0.88 2.37 8.14
CA LEU A 7 0.22 2.58 6.86
C LEU A 7 0.35 1.31 6.03
N TYR A 8 -0.76 0.86 5.46
CA TYR A 8 -0.82 -0.24 4.51
C TYR A 8 -1.12 0.30 3.10
N PHE A 9 -0.25 -0.01 2.16
CA PHE A 9 -0.37 0.36 0.75
C PHE A 9 -0.53 -0.89 -0.11
N TYR A 10 -1.49 -0.85 -1.04
CA TYR A 10 -1.78 -1.96 -1.96
C TYR A 10 -1.88 -1.52 -3.43
N GLY A 11 -1.53 -0.26 -3.73
CA GLY A 11 -1.67 0.32 -5.05
C GLY A 11 -0.45 1.14 -5.45
N THR A 12 -0.70 2.26 -6.10
CA THR A 12 0.37 3.11 -6.67
C THR A 12 1.32 3.68 -5.63
N LEU A 13 0.85 3.93 -4.40
CA LEU A 13 1.68 4.37 -3.25
C LEU A 13 2.71 3.34 -2.78
N MET A 14 2.64 2.09 -3.24
CA MET A 14 3.72 1.11 -3.01
C MET A 14 5.02 1.54 -3.71
N HIS A 15 4.93 2.38 -4.75
CA HIS A 15 6.10 2.86 -5.47
C HIS A 15 6.68 4.11 -4.77
N PRO A 16 7.96 4.11 -4.33
CA PRO A 16 8.56 5.22 -3.58
C PRO A 16 8.45 6.58 -4.30
N HIS A 17 8.67 6.60 -5.62
CA HIS A 17 8.53 7.83 -6.42
C HIS A 17 7.13 8.44 -6.34
N VAL A 18 6.08 7.61 -6.35
CA VAL A 18 4.69 8.07 -6.23
C VAL A 18 4.44 8.58 -4.82
N LEU A 19 4.79 7.76 -3.80
CA LEU A 19 4.62 8.13 -2.39
C LEU A 19 5.28 9.48 -2.08
N PHE A 20 6.56 9.65 -2.44
CA PHE A 20 7.26 10.90 -2.11
C PHE A 20 6.79 12.08 -2.94
N THR A 21 6.31 11.89 -4.17
CA THR A 21 5.68 12.98 -4.92
C THR A 21 4.38 13.43 -4.25
N VAL A 22 3.57 12.51 -3.75
CA VAL A 22 2.38 12.82 -2.95
C VAL A 22 2.76 13.55 -1.65
N LEU A 23 3.80 13.07 -0.99
CA LEU A 23 4.22 13.62 0.30
C LEU A 23 4.97 14.95 0.18
N PHE A 24 5.63 15.30 -0.92
CA PHE A 24 6.38 16.57 -1.05
C PHE A 24 5.81 17.54 -2.09
N GLY A 25 4.89 17.10 -2.94
CA GLY A 25 4.46 17.82 -4.15
C GLY A 25 5.53 17.79 -5.25
N GLU A 26 5.40 18.64 -6.26
CA GLU A 26 6.34 18.73 -7.41
C GLU A 26 7.74 19.24 -7.05
N SER A 27 8.02 19.53 -5.78
CA SER A 27 9.32 19.99 -5.32
C SER A 27 10.37 18.90 -5.50
N LYS A 28 11.18 19.00 -6.56
CA LYS A 28 12.27 18.09 -6.97
C LYS A 28 13.45 17.97 -5.98
N ILE A 29 13.25 18.25 -4.70
CA ILE A 29 14.23 17.82 -3.68
C ILE A 29 14.32 16.30 -3.80
N ALA A 30 15.54 15.77 -3.92
CA ALA A 30 15.79 14.38 -4.28
C ALA A 30 14.93 13.42 -3.43
N HIS A 31 13.83 12.93 -4.01
CA HIS A 31 12.95 11.98 -3.34
C HIS A 31 13.78 10.76 -2.89
N PRO A 32 13.59 10.25 -1.67
CA PRO A 32 14.24 9.02 -1.28
C PRO A 32 13.91 7.90 -2.27
N ARG A 33 14.88 7.04 -2.55
CA ARG A 33 14.69 5.93 -3.51
C ARG A 33 13.90 4.77 -2.91
N SER A 34 13.80 4.71 -1.59
CA SER A 34 13.10 3.67 -0.83
C SER A 34 12.66 4.20 0.53
N PHE A 35 11.83 3.44 1.22
CA PHE A 35 11.44 3.59 2.61
C PHE A 35 11.39 2.22 3.27
N GLU A 36 11.51 2.16 4.60
CA GLU A 36 11.42 0.92 5.36
C GLU A 36 9.99 0.36 5.28
N HIS A 37 9.82 -0.89 4.86
CA HIS A 37 8.51 -1.54 4.77
C HIS A 37 8.63 -3.07 4.87
N ALA A 38 7.52 -3.73 5.17
CA ALA A 38 7.36 -5.19 5.10
C ALA A 38 6.22 -5.55 4.15
N ALA A 39 6.38 -6.65 3.41
CA ALA A 39 5.32 -7.22 2.59
C ALA A 39 4.29 -7.94 3.48
N VAL A 40 3.02 -7.57 3.35
CA VAL A 40 1.95 -8.07 4.22
C VAL A 40 0.66 -8.34 3.44
N LEU A 41 -0.17 -9.22 3.98
CA LEU A 41 -1.47 -9.60 3.45
C LEU A 41 -2.59 -8.97 4.28
N CYS A 42 -3.49 -8.24 3.63
CA CYS A 42 -4.75 -7.77 4.22
C CYS A 42 -5.86 -8.78 3.88
N LYS A 43 -6.34 -9.54 4.87
CA LYS A 43 -7.40 -10.55 4.66
C LYS A 43 -8.77 -9.90 4.47
N HIS A 44 -9.72 -10.69 3.95
CA HIS A 44 -11.14 -10.31 3.79
C HIS A 44 -11.37 -9.10 2.87
N HIS A 45 -10.41 -8.83 2.00
CA HIS A 45 -10.48 -7.80 0.99
C HIS A 45 -10.00 -8.37 -0.33
N THR A 46 -10.56 -7.85 -1.41
CA THR A 46 -10.12 -8.15 -2.77
C THR A 46 -9.71 -6.87 -3.47
N ARG A 47 -8.61 -6.94 -4.22
CA ARG A 47 -8.10 -5.86 -5.04
C ARG A 47 -8.54 -6.05 -6.48
N TYR A 48 -9.14 -5.01 -7.04
CA TYR A 48 -9.66 -4.99 -8.41
C TYR A 48 -9.01 -3.88 -9.22
N PRO A 49 -8.71 -4.10 -10.50
CA PRO A 49 -8.46 -3.01 -11.43
C PRO A 49 -9.73 -2.17 -11.60
N ILE A 50 -9.57 -0.86 -11.75
CA ILE A 50 -10.64 0.07 -12.07
C ILE A 50 -10.62 0.35 -13.58
N HIS A 51 -11.79 0.49 -14.21
CA HIS A 51 -11.88 0.75 -15.63
C HIS A 51 -11.18 2.08 -16.02
N ASN A 52 -10.30 2.01 -17.01
CA ASN A 52 -9.58 3.15 -17.61
C ASN A 52 -8.71 3.97 -16.64
N ILE A 53 -8.41 3.43 -15.47
CA ILE A 53 -7.68 4.11 -14.41
C ILE A 53 -6.45 3.26 -14.00
N PRO A 54 -5.27 3.88 -13.78
CA PRO A 54 -4.04 3.14 -13.51
C PRO A 54 -3.85 2.74 -12.03
N TYR A 55 -4.83 2.97 -11.17
CA TYR A 55 -4.80 2.61 -9.74
C TYR A 55 -5.90 1.59 -9.39
N PRO A 56 -5.68 0.74 -8.36
CA PRO A 56 -6.63 -0.30 -7.98
C PRO A 56 -7.64 0.12 -6.91
N ALA A 57 -8.76 -0.59 -6.87
CA ALA A 57 -9.72 -0.55 -5.77
C ALA A 57 -9.47 -1.71 -4.80
N MET A 58 -9.46 -1.47 -3.49
CA MET A 58 -9.59 -2.52 -2.46
C MET A 58 -10.96 -2.42 -1.81
N ILE A 59 -11.69 -3.54 -1.79
CA ILE A 59 -13.07 -3.63 -1.30
C ILE A 59 -13.22 -4.84 -0.39
N PRO A 60 -14.05 -4.78 0.67
CA PRO A 60 -14.35 -5.94 1.50
C PRO A 60 -14.91 -7.11 0.69
N ASP A 61 -14.39 -8.30 0.97
CA ASP A 61 -14.83 -9.56 0.37
C ASP A 61 -14.83 -10.65 1.43
N GLU A 62 -15.99 -10.81 2.09
CA GLU A 62 -16.21 -11.84 3.11
C GLU A 62 -16.41 -13.23 2.50
N SER A 63 -16.71 -13.30 1.20
CA SER A 63 -17.07 -14.55 0.53
C SER A 63 -15.85 -15.43 0.21
N ALA A 64 -14.67 -14.82 0.17
CA ALA A 64 -13.44 -15.49 -0.16
C ALA A 64 -12.61 -15.75 1.11
N ALA A 65 -12.78 -16.95 1.69
CA ALA A 65 -11.97 -17.45 2.80
C ALA A 65 -10.45 -17.47 2.52
N SER A 66 -10.06 -17.34 1.24
CA SER A 66 -8.68 -17.21 0.76
C SER A 66 -8.33 -15.85 0.14
N ALA A 67 -9.27 -14.89 0.10
CA ALA A 67 -8.99 -13.54 -0.39
C ALA A 67 -8.12 -12.79 0.61
N GLY A 68 -7.07 -12.21 0.06
CA GLY A 68 -6.30 -11.21 0.75
C GLY A 68 -5.51 -10.40 -0.25
N VAL A 69 -5.39 -9.11 0.04
CA VAL A 69 -4.63 -8.18 -0.79
C VAL A 69 -3.20 -8.17 -0.31
N LEU A 70 -2.26 -8.46 -1.22
CA LEU A 70 -0.84 -8.31 -0.94
C LEU A 70 -0.45 -6.85 -1.10
N GLY A 71 0.27 -6.32 -0.13
CA GLY A 71 0.74 -4.95 -0.12
C GLY A 71 1.96 -4.75 0.78
N MET A 72 2.22 -3.50 1.12
CA MET A 72 3.35 -3.09 1.97
C MET A 72 2.84 -2.37 3.21
N VAL A 73 3.43 -2.65 4.36
CA VAL A 73 3.21 -1.89 5.59
C VAL A 73 4.45 -1.12 5.99
N THR A 74 4.27 0.13 6.45
CA THR A 74 5.34 0.97 7.00
C THR A 74 4.87 1.70 8.24
N SER A 75 5.81 2.08 9.11
CA SER A 75 5.53 2.95 10.25
C SER A 75 5.42 4.40 9.81
N VAL A 76 4.33 5.08 10.17
CA VAL A 76 4.17 6.52 9.88
C VAL A 76 5.25 7.34 10.59
N HIS A 77 5.67 6.92 11.79
CA HIS A 77 6.70 7.62 12.55
C HIS A 77 8.08 7.49 11.92
N GLU A 78 8.42 6.31 11.41
CA GLU A 78 9.69 6.10 10.69
C GLU A 78 9.70 6.87 9.37
N LEU A 79 8.58 6.82 8.64
CA LEU A 79 8.42 7.61 7.42
C LEU A 79 8.56 9.11 7.71
N ALA A 80 7.89 9.61 8.77
CA ALA A 80 7.99 10.98 9.26
C ALA A 80 9.43 11.39 9.61
N ALA A 81 10.15 10.54 10.34
CA ALA A 81 11.54 10.77 10.70
C ALA A 81 12.44 10.82 9.46
N GLN A 82 12.22 9.93 8.49
CA GLN A 82 13.00 9.87 7.25
C GLN A 82 12.84 11.14 6.41
N ILE A 83 11.62 11.67 6.31
CA ILE A 83 11.29 12.77 5.39
C ILE A 83 11.20 14.14 6.07
N GLY A 84 11.31 14.20 7.40
CA GLY A 84 11.23 15.44 8.17
C GLY A 84 9.85 16.09 8.17
N LEU A 85 8.78 15.29 8.05
CA LEU A 85 7.39 15.77 8.12
C LEU A 85 6.72 15.28 9.41
N SER A 86 5.72 16.01 9.91
CA SER A 86 4.90 15.49 11.00
C SER A 86 3.98 14.37 10.53
N VAL A 87 3.60 13.48 11.44
CA VAL A 87 2.60 12.42 11.21
C VAL A 87 1.31 13.03 10.63
N ASP A 88 0.79 14.10 11.23
CA ASP A 88 -0.43 14.77 10.76
C ASP A 88 -0.30 15.30 9.32
N THR A 89 0.88 15.83 8.94
CA THR A 89 1.11 16.33 7.58
C THR A 89 1.11 15.19 6.57
N ILE A 90 1.73 14.06 6.91
CA ILE A 90 1.72 12.86 6.06
C ILE A 90 0.30 12.39 5.85
N VAL A 91 -0.44 12.21 6.95
CA VAL A 91 -1.81 11.73 6.94
C VAL A 91 -2.72 12.65 6.14
N GLN A 92 -2.63 13.97 6.32
CA GLN A 92 -3.40 14.95 5.56
C GLN A 92 -3.09 14.93 4.05
N ARG A 93 -1.82 14.74 3.68
CA ARG A 93 -1.40 14.68 2.26
C ARG A 93 -1.91 13.41 1.58
N LEU A 94 -1.87 12.28 2.29
CA LEU A 94 -2.45 11.03 1.82
C LEU A 94 -3.98 11.14 1.66
N ASP A 95 -4.69 11.66 2.68
CA ASP A 95 -6.15 11.88 2.59
C ASP A 95 -6.53 12.74 1.38
N ARG A 96 -5.75 13.80 1.12
CA ARG A 96 -5.98 14.69 -0.03
C ARG A 96 -5.75 13.98 -1.36
N PHE A 97 -4.70 13.16 -1.45
CA PHE A 97 -4.36 12.43 -2.66
C PHE A 97 -5.41 11.38 -3.01
N GLU A 98 -5.86 10.63 -2.00
CA GLU A 98 -6.87 9.59 -2.13
C GLU A 98 -8.26 10.18 -2.42
N GLY A 99 -8.51 11.41 -1.95
CA GLY A 99 -9.66 12.21 -2.34
C GLY A 99 -11.00 11.64 -1.84
N SER A 100 -12.06 11.84 -2.61
CA SER A 100 -13.41 11.36 -2.26
C SER A 100 -13.72 9.95 -2.74
N GLU A 101 -12.82 9.34 -3.51
CA GLU A 101 -13.00 8.01 -4.09
C GLU A 101 -12.60 6.90 -3.11
N TYR A 102 -11.82 7.25 -2.09
CA TYR A 102 -11.37 6.35 -1.04
C TYR A 102 -11.70 6.89 0.35
N ARG A 103 -11.78 5.99 1.32
CA ARG A 103 -11.96 6.31 2.74
C ARG A 103 -10.87 5.63 3.56
N ARG A 104 -10.24 6.38 4.47
CA ARG A 104 -9.30 5.79 5.42
C ARG A 104 -10.03 4.88 6.41
N ILE A 105 -9.56 3.64 6.52
CA ILE A 105 -10.07 2.62 7.44
C ILE A 105 -8.92 1.96 8.22
N LEU A 106 -9.25 1.19 9.26
CA LEU A 106 -8.31 0.28 9.91
C LEU A 106 -8.49 -1.13 9.35
N VAL A 107 -7.39 -1.76 8.94
CA VAL A 107 -7.35 -3.14 8.46
C VAL A 107 -6.39 -3.97 9.29
N ASN A 108 -6.64 -5.28 9.37
CA ASN A 108 -5.70 -6.24 9.95
C ASN A 108 -4.80 -6.77 8.84
N VAL A 109 -3.49 -6.66 9.05
CA VAL A 109 -2.48 -7.18 8.13
C VAL A 109 -1.62 -8.22 8.81
N GLU A 110 -1.14 -9.19 8.04
CA GLU A 110 -0.27 -10.28 8.49
C GLU A 110 0.94 -10.38 7.58
N LEU A 111 2.09 -10.82 8.10
CA LEU A 111 3.29 -11.03 7.28
C LEU A 111 3.01 -11.95 6.08
N ALA A 112 3.40 -11.51 4.88
CA ALA A 112 3.30 -12.34 3.69
C ALA A 112 4.46 -13.36 3.66
N VAL A 113 4.25 -14.55 4.24
CA VAL A 113 5.24 -15.65 4.22
C VAL A 113 5.08 -16.49 2.96
N GLY A 114 6.18 -16.74 2.23
CA GLY A 114 6.25 -17.76 1.18
C GLY A 114 5.37 -17.54 -0.06
N ARG A 115 4.84 -16.33 -0.28
CA ARG A 115 4.24 -15.95 -1.57
C ARG A 115 5.31 -15.37 -2.47
N ASP A 116 5.90 -16.24 -3.28
CA ASP A 116 6.82 -15.88 -4.36
C ASP A 116 6.10 -14.93 -5.34
N GLY A 117 6.42 -13.64 -5.27
CA GLY A 117 5.78 -12.65 -6.15
C GLY A 117 6.16 -11.20 -5.92
N TYR A 118 6.74 -10.86 -4.77
CA TYR A 118 7.12 -9.47 -4.43
C TYR A 118 8.54 -9.33 -3.84
N GLY A 119 9.41 -10.33 -4.04
CA GLY A 119 10.69 -10.41 -3.33
C GLY A 119 11.89 -10.91 -4.12
N ALA A 120 11.80 -11.07 -5.45
CA ALA A 120 12.90 -11.66 -6.21
C ALA A 120 13.18 -11.06 -7.59
N ALA A 121 12.26 -10.30 -8.21
CA ALA A 121 12.40 -9.88 -9.61
C ALA A 121 12.42 -8.34 -9.81
N ASP A 122 12.17 -7.61 -8.74
CA ASP A 122 11.74 -6.23 -8.73
C ASP A 122 12.66 -5.44 -7.82
N GLY A 123 13.55 -4.64 -8.39
CA GLY A 123 14.64 -3.89 -7.71
C GLY A 123 14.22 -2.85 -6.65
N TYR A 124 13.02 -2.99 -6.09
CA TYR A 124 12.51 -2.33 -4.89
C TYR A 124 12.35 -3.31 -3.70
N GLY A 125 12.74 -4.58 -3.90
CA GLY A 125 12.57 -5.70 -2.98
C GLY A 125 13.28 -5.51 -1.64
N ALA A 126 12.47 -5.43 -0.58
CA ALA A 126 12.89 -6.05 0.66
C ALA A 126 13.06 -7.55 0.36
N THR A 127 14.27 -8.08 0.49
CA THR A 127 14.45 -9.54 0.51
C THR A 127 13.52 -10.12 1.59
N SER A 128 13.04 -11.36 1.43
CA SER A 128 12.15 -12.01 2.42
C SER A 128 12.64 -11.81 3.87
N LEU A 129 13.96 -11.84 4.08
CA LEU A 129 14.62 -11.59 5.35
C LEU A 129 14.52 -10.13 5.85
N VAL A 130 14.63 -9.15 4.97
CA VAL A 130 14.42 -7.73 5.31
C VAL A 130 12.96 -7.51 5.69
N SER A 131 12.03 -8.09 4.92
CA SER A 131 10.59 -8.00 5.21
C SER A 131 10.25 -8.61 6.57
N GLU A 132 10.78 -9.79 6.91
CA GLU A 132 10.61 -10.41 8.23
C GLU A 132 11.18 -9.57 9.38
N THR A 133 12.35 -8.96 9.16
CA THR A 133 13.01 -8.13 10.19
C THR A 133 12.20 -6.87 10.48
N VAL A 134 11.74 -6.19 9.42
CA VAL A 134 10.88 -5.01 9.53
C VAL A 134 9.53 -5.39 10.14
N TRP A 135 8.95 -6.52 9.77
CA TRP A 135 7.72 -7.02 10.38
C TRP A 135 7.88 -7.26 11.88
N LYS A 136 8.95 -7.93 12.32
CA LYS A 136 9.22 -8.14 13.75
C LYS A 136 9.34 -6.82 14.51
N LYS A 137 9.88 -5.77 13.90
CA LYS A 137 9.93 -4.42 14.48
C LYS A 137 8.53 -3.84 14.69
N TYR A 138 7.60 -4.05 13.76
CA TYR A 138 6.25 -3.48 13.81
C TYR A 138 5.25 -4.32 14.61
N ALA A 139 5.29 -5.64 14.45
CA ALA A 139 4.34 -6.58 15.05
C ALA A 139 4.82 -7.23 16.35
N GLY A 140 6.13 -7.25 16.60
CA GLY A 140 6.72 -8.00 17.70
C GLY A 140 6.41 -9.49 17.55
N GLU A 141 5.71 -10.05 18.54
CA GLU A 141 5.27 -11.46 18.56
C GLU A 141 3.85 -11.66 18.02
N LYS A 142 3.17 -10.60 17.55
CA LYS A 142 1.79 -10.68 17.05
C LYS A 142 1.75 -11.26 15.62
N ASP A 143 0.79 -12.13 15.37
CA ASP A 143 0.53 -12.68 14.03
C ASP A 143 -0.10 -11.62 13.09
N ALA A 144 -0.86 -10.68 13.65
CA ALA A 144 -1.53 -9.61 12.92
C ALA A 144 -1.42 -8.26 13.66
N VAL A 145 -1.37 -7.17 12.88
CA VAL A 145 -1.42 -5.80 13.40
C VAL A 145 -2.42 -4.95 12.64
N GLN A 146 -2.90 -3.89 13.28
CA GLN A 146 -3.76 -2.90 12.65
C GLN A 146 -2.92 -1.88 11.88
N ALA A 147 -3.37 -1.55 10.67
CA ALA A 147 -2.79 -0.50 9.84
C ALA A 147 -3.90 0.36 9.23
N TRP A 148 -3.61 1.63 9.02
CA TRP A 148 -4.45 2.51 8.21
C TRP A 148 -4.29 2.15 6.74
N ALA A 149 -5.42 2.00 6.05
CA ALA A 149 -5.49 1.77 4.61
C ALA A 149 -6.58 2.66 4.00
N TYR A 150 -6.56 2.81 2.69
CA TYR A 150 -7.58 3.54 1.94
C TYR A 150 -8.47 2.55 1.21
N GLU A 151 -9.73 2.42 1.62
CA GLU A 151 -10.71 1.53 1.01
C GLU A 151 -11.47 2.27 -0.10
N TRP A 152 -11.68 1.61 -1.24
CA TRP A 152 -12.40 2.21 -2.37
C TRP A 152 -13.91 2.32 -2.08
N ILE A 153 -14.46 3.51 -2.32
CA ILE A 153 -15.89 3.81 -2.15
C ILE A 153 -16.55 4.34 -3.43
N GLY A 154 -15.82 4.45 -4.54
CA GLY A 154 -16.30 4.94 -5.84
C GLY A 154 -17.23 3.99 -6.62
N GLY A 155 -17.82 2.98 -5.96
CA GLY A 155 -18.76 2.03 -6.55
C GLY A 155 -18.14 0.66 -6.84
N SER A 156 -18.96 -0.40 -6.71
CA SER A 156 -18.52 -1.79 -6.85
C SER A 156 -19.15 -2.53 -8.03
N GLY A 157 -19.81 -1.80 -8.94
CA GLY A 157 -20.42 -2.34 -10.15
C GLY A 157 -19.37 -2.80 -11.18
N ASP A 158 -19.80 -3.65 -12.11
CA ASP A 158 -18.95 -4.18 -13.20
C ASP A 158 -18.66 -3.12 -14.27
N ASP A 159 -19.40 -2.02 -14.26
CA ASP A 159 -19.14 -0.81 -15.05
C ASP A 159 -17.96 0.01 -14.51
N VAL A 160 -17.64 -0.16 -13.23
CA VAL A 160 -16.54 0.54 -12.54
C VAL A 160 -15.32 -0.36 -12.38
N LEU A 161 -15.53 -1.61 -11.95
CA LEU A 161 -14.46 -2.54 -11.61
C LEU A 161 -14.32 -3.65 -12.65
N VAL A 162 -13.07 -3.96 -12.98
CA VAL A 162 -12.74 -5.06 -13.90
C VAL A 162 -12.73 -6.39 -13.15
N LYS A 163 -13.92 -6.90 -12.80
CA LYS A 163 -14.05 -8.18 -12.08
C LYS A 163 -13.72 -9.37 -12.99
N GLY A 164 -13.25 -10.46 -12.38
CA GLY A 164 -12.99 -11.73 -13.07
C GLY A 164 -11.75 -11.76 -13.97
N LYS A 165 -10.97 -10.67 -14.05
CA LYS A 165 -9.72 -10.60 -14.84
C LYS A 165 -8.44 -10.79 -14.02
N GLY A 166 -8.57 -11.17 -12.76
CA GLY A 166 -7.46 -11.30 -11.83
C GLY A 166 -7.18 -10.00 -11.08
N ASP A 167 -6.13 -10.03 -10.27
CA ASP A 167 -5.68 -8.90 -9.46
C ASP A 167 -5.08 -7.78 -10.33
N TRP A 168 -5.01 -6.57 -9.79
CA TRP A 168 -4.33 -5.45 -10.41
C TRP A 168 -2.82 -5.70 -10.55
N ASP A 169 -2.30 -5.41 -11.75
CA ASP A 169 -0.92 -5.69 -12.14
C ASP A 169 0.00 -4.49 -11.85
N TYR A 170 0.71 -4.58 -10.72
CA TYR A 170 1.69 -3.59 -10.30
C TYR A 170 2.85 -3.44 -11.29
N ASP A 171 3.35 -4.54 -11.87
CA ASP A 171 4.47 -4.51 -12.81
C ASP A 171 4.09 -3.77 -14.08
N ASN A 172 2.87 -4.01 -14.58
CA ASN A 172 2.33 -3.29 -15.72
C ASN A 172 2.16 -1.79 -15.40
N PHE A 173 1.73 -1.44 -14.19
CA PHE A 173 1.68 -0.04 -13.75
C PHE A 173 3.08 0.60 -13.78
N VAL A 174 4.08 -0.02 -13.17
CA VAL A 174 5.45 0.50 -13.12
C VAL A 174 6.03 0.67 -14.52
N LYS A 175 5.85 -0.32 -15.40
CA LYS A 175 6.39 -0.31 -16.77
C LYS A 175 5.71 0.72 -17.68
N ASN A 176 4.38 0.84 -17.62
CA ASN A 176 3.61 1.50 -18.66
C ASN A 176 2.88 2.78 -18.22
N LYS A 177 2.74 3.02 -16.91
CA LYS A 177 1.88 4.10 -16.39
C LYS A 177 2.61 5.05 -15.43
N LEU A 178 3.69 4.60 -14.79
CA LEU A 178 4.42 5.39 -13.79
C LEU A 178 4.88 6.76 -14.30
N SER A 179 5.41 6.83 -15.53
CA SER A 179 5.94 8.07 -16.11
C SER A 179 4.87 9.14 -16.37
N THR A 180 3.60 8.75 -16.44
CA THR A 180 2.46 9.63 -16.72
C THR A 180 1.55 9.84 -15.50
N TYR A 181 1.87 9.22 -14.36
CA TYR A 181 0.98 9.15 -13.20
C TYR A 181 1.03 10.38 -12.29
N ILE A 182 2.10 11.17 -12.39
CA ILE A 182 2.40 12.31 -11.51
C ILE A 182 2.80 13.51 -12.35
#